data_AF-A0AA39Z669-F1
#
_entry.id   AF-A0AA39Z669-F1
#
_cell.length_a   1.000
_cell.length_b   1.000
_cell.length_c   1.000
_cell.angle_alpha   90.00
_cell.angle_beta   90.00
_cell.angle_gamma   90.00
#
_symmetry.space_group_name_H-M   'P 1'
#
loop_
_entity.id
_entity.type
_entity.pdbx_description
1 polymer ?
#
loop_
_entity_poly.entity_id
_entity_poly.type
_entity_poly.pdbx_seq_one_letter_code
_entity_poly.pdbx_strand_id
1 'polypeptide(L)'
;MAVGDRKGGLEWMYQRWPPGKDVDEHGQVLRVASKDTYQTGMGWVERDVLLDKDHVGFDREYELTLELVESWNIEPEVLSSVPIPNHPTDTQQSHRETNLKALQDMDRLLDLSSAVDMYCRVDVPTRSKTTMDPTQPPLPEKARTNYIDGYSFLQADTMTDFTNLDTQLAVSSHLAARRSIVASSSLPARAPTAFDECNIPKTILTHIASSRQARSLSRNDFFVFDALAEPPTATLTSVASAGMTASSFDRTFRLLAEELAPYVRSIASHDLRLENERIRISSMLSAGGKPKRQRTTRAARSALEGGRRENTRRERWFDKSLNLVSVMRTAGREWAGLGSVPTGEERDATETGSTRSRDGEGGGSDAEMAL
;
A
#
# COMPACT_ATOMS: atom_id res chain seq x y z
N MET A 1 -18.14 -19.65 -33.74
CA MET A 1 -18.51 -20.63 -32.69
C MET A 1 -19.30 -19.89 -31.63
N ALA A 2 -20.60 -20.15 -31.52
CA ALA A 2 -21.44 -19.57 -30.46
C ALA A 2 -21.36 -20.44 -29.21
N VAL A 3 -21.27 -19.82 -28.03
CA VAL A 3 -21.22 -20.55 -26.75
C VAL A 3 -22.59 -21.16 -26.46
N GLY A 4 -22.62 -22.44 -26.07
CA GLY A 4 -23.85 -23.15 -25.71
C GLY A 4 -24.49 -24.01 -26.81
N ASP A 5 -23.90 -24.10 -28.00
CA ASP A 5 -24.38 -25.01 -29.06
C ASP A 5 -24.09 -26.49 -28.69
N ARG A 6 -25.14 -27.30 -28.60
CA ARG A 6 -25.05 -28.74 -28.30
C ARG A 6 -24.37 -29.55 -29.40
N LYS A 7 -24.31 -29.03 -30.63
CA LYS A 7 -23.68 -29.69 -31.79
C LYS A 7 -22.35 -29.05 -32.18
N GLY A 8 -21.66 -28.40 -31.24
CA GLY A 8 -20.31 -27.90 -31.44
C GLY A 8 -20.20 -26.82 -32.52
N GLY A 9 -21.31 -26.21 -32.91
CA GLY A 9 -21.33 -25.08 -33.80
C GLY A 9 -22.12 -25.24 -35.10
N LEU A 10 -22.78 -26.37 -35.28
CA LEU A 10 -23.53 -26.66 -36.50
C LEU A 10 -24.93 -26.02 -36.48
N GLU A 11 -25.51 -25.72 -35.31
CA GLU A 11 -26.86 -25.16 -35.22
C GLU A 11 -26.91 -23.65 -35.54
N TRP A 12 -25.77 -22.96 -35.43
CA TRP A 12 -25.65 -21.55 -35.82
C TRP A 12 -25.22 -21.35 -37.28
N MET A 13 -24.93 -22.42 -38.02
CA MET A 13 -24.66 -22.34 -39.45
C MET A 13 -25.94 -22.05 -40.21
N TYR A 14 -26.15 -20.76 -40.52
CA TYR A 14 -27.26 -20.37 -41.38
C TYR A 14 -27.04 -20.90 -42.80
N GLN A 15 -28.03 -21.59 -43.36
CA GLN A 15 -27.94 -22.15 -44.71
C GLN A 15 -28.03 -21.04 -45.75
N ARG A 16 -26.88 -20.61 -46.28
CA ARG A 16 -26.74 -19.52 -47.28
C ARG A 16 -27.09 -19.92 -48.71
N TRP A 17 -27.68 -21.09 -48.89
CA TRP A 17 -28.09 -21.60 -50.19
C TRP A 17 -29.61 -21.85 -50.22
N PRO A 18 -30.31 -21.45 -51.30
CA PRO A 18 -29.82 -20.68 -52.46
C PRO A 18 -29.50 -19.20 -52.13
N PRO A 19 -28.74 -18.49 -52.99
CA PRO A 19 -28.37 -17.09 -52.78
C PRO A 19 -29.61 -16.20 -52.58
N GLY A 20 -29.59 -15.32 -51.57
CA GLY A 20 -30.70 -14.45 -51.23
C GLY A 20 -31.57 -14.93 -50.05
N LYS A 21 -31.37 -16.17 -49.58
CA LYS A 21 -32.02 -16.68 -48.36
C LYS A 21 -31.39 -16.12 -47.07
N ASP A 22 -30.15 -15.68 -47.13
CA ASP A 22 -29.38 -15.13 -46.00
C ASP A 22 -29.45 -13.61 -45.91
N VAL A 23 -30.54 -13.01 -46.41
CA VAL A 23 -30.72 -11.56 -46.52
C VAL A 23 -32.05 -11.18 -45.85
N ASP A 24 -32.06 -10.06 -45.12
CA ASP A 24 -33.27 -9.51 -44.50
C ASP A 24 -34.14 -8.72 -45.49
N GLU A 25 -35.29 -8.21 -45.02
CA GLU A 25 -36.22 -7.40 -45.81
C GLU A 25 -35.60 -6.12 -46.42
N HIS A 26 -34.44 -5.70 -45.92
CA HIS A 26 -33.72 -4.50 -46.33
C HIS A 26 -32.48 -4.79 -47.20
N GLY A 27 -32.27 -6.04 -47.61
CA GLY A 27 -31.13 -6.40 -48.44
C GLY A 27 -29.83 -6.61 -47.66
N GLN A 28 -29.85 -6.69 -46.33
CA GLN A 28 -28.66 -6.91 -45.51
C GLN A 28 -28.46 -8.37 -45.15
N VAL A 29 -27.19 -8.80 -45.15
CA VAL A 29 -26.82 -10.19 -44.82
C VAL A 29 -27.11 -10.47 -43.34
N LEU A 30 -27.94 -11.49 -43.09
CA LEU A 30 -28.24 -11.98 -41.76
C LEU A 30 -26.96 -12.49 -41.08
N ARG A 31 -26.71 -11.97 -39.88
CA ARG A 31 -25.61 -12.39 -39.00
C ARG A 31 -26.20 -13.00 -37.74
N VAL A 32 -25.69 -14.16 -37.36
CA VAL A 32 -26.02 -14.78 -36.07
C VAL A 32 -25.01 -14.30 -35.05
N ALA A 33 -25.49 -13.63 -34.01
CA ALA A 33 -24.70 -13.26 -32.85
C ALA A 33 -25.32 -13.92 -31.62
N SER A 34 -24.47 -14.46 -30.74
CA SER A 34 -24.93 -14.96 -29.46
C SER A 34 -25.23 -13.77 -28.55
N LYS A 35 -26.42 -13.75 -27.96
CA LYS A 35 -26.83 -12.75 -26.97
C LYS A 35 -26.67 -13.35 -25.58
N ASP A 36 -26.32 -12.51 -24.60
CA ASP A 36 -26.22 -12.88 -23.17
C ASP A 36 -25.28 -14.08 -22.90
N THR A 37 -24.24 -14.18 -23.72
CA THR A 37 -23.26 -15.28 -23.74
C THR A 37 -22.30 -15.25 -22.57
N TYR A 38 -22.04 -14.04 -22.07
CA TYR A 38 -21.20 -13.80 -20.90
C TYR A 38 -22.06 -13.12 -19.85
N GLN A 39 -22.18 -13.78 -18.70
CA GLN A 39 -22.84 -13.24 -17.52
C GLN A 39 -21.78 -12.74 -16.54
N THR A 40 -22.13 -11.71 -15.77
CA THR A 40 -21.27 -11.20 -14.69
C THR A 40 -20.92 -12.33 -13.73
N GLY A 41 -19.63 -12.51 -13.42
CA GLY A 41 -19.17 -13.61 -12.56
C GLY A 41 -18.68 -14.85 -13.32
N MET A 42 -18.94 -14.96 -14.63
CA MET A 42 -18.43 -16.09 -15.41
C MET A 42 -16.90 -16.10 -15.45
N GLY A 43 -16.31 -17.24 -15.08
CA GLY A 43 -14.86 -17.44 -15.09
C GLY A 43 -14.12 -16.77 -13.93
N TRP A 44 -14.82 -16.28 -12.91
CA TRP A 44 -14.18 -15.71 -11.71
C TRP A 44 -13.86 -16.76 -10.65
N VAL A 45 -14.61 -17.85 -10.65
CA VAL A 45 -14.53 -19.00 -9.74
C VAL A 45 -14.91 -20.26 -10.56
N GLU A 46 -14.40 -21.43 -10.19
CA GLU A 46 -14.71 -22.70 -10.83
C GLU A 46 -16.20 -23.04 -10.71
N ARG A 47 -16.88 -23.10 -11.86
CA ARG A 47 -18.33 -23.30 -11.90
C ARG A 47 -18.74 -24.71 -11.50
N ASP A 48 -17.91 -25.70 -11.78
CA ASP A 48 -18.22 -27.09 -11.48
C ASP A 48 -18.31 -27.31 -9.96
N VAL A 49 -17.37 -26.71 -9.21
CA VAL A 49 -17.38 -26.67 -7.73
C VAL A 49 -18.60 -25.92 -7.17
N LEU A 50 -19.09 -24.90 -7.87
CA LEU A 50 -20.29 -24.15 -7.47
C LEU A 50 -21.61 -24.90 -7.69
N LEU A 51 -21.72 -25.62 -8.81
CA LEU A 51 -22.94 -26.29 -9.23
C LEU A 51 -23.14 -27.62 -8.55
N ASP A 52 -22.06 -28.36 -8.31
CA ASP A 52 -22.14 -29.64 -7.66
C ASP A 52 -22.52 -29.45 -6.18
N LYS A 53 -23.43 -30.28 -5.68
CA LYS A 53 -23.99 -30.20 -4.32
C LYS A 53 -23.64 -31.43 -3.49
N ASP A 54 -23.30 -32.54 -4.14
CA ASP A 54 -23.13 -33.85 -3.51
C ASP A 54 -21.76 -34.40 -3.88
N HIS A 55 -20.73 -34.02 -3.10
CA HIS A 55 -19.38 -34.52 -3.35
C HIS A 55 -18.97 -35.49 -2.23
N VAL A 56 -18.58 -36.69 -2.62
CA VAL A 56 -17.98 -37.67 -1.71
C VAL A 56 -16.46 -37.45 -1.72
N GLY A 57 -15.92 -36.97 -0.60
CA GLY A 57 -14.46 -36.82 -0.42
C GLY A 57 -13.87 -35.46 -0.80
N PHE A 58 -14.71 -34.47 -1.12
CA PHE A 58 -14.29 -33.12 -1.47
C PHE A 58 -15.04 -32.08 -0.64
N ASP A 59 -14.32 -31.08 -0.14
CA ASP A 59 -14.87 -30.02 0.67
C ASP A 59 -15.10 -28.78 -0.18
N ARG A 60 -16.34 -28.59 -0.63
CA ARG A 60 -16.74 -27.44 -1.46
C ARG A 60 -16.41 -26.10 -0.80
N GLU A 61 -16.59 -25.96 0.51
CA GLU A 61 -16.32 -24.68 1.18
C GLU A 61 -14.83 -24.37 1.19
N TYR A 62 -14.00 -25.41 1.35
CA TYR A 62 -12.54 -25.29 1.32
C TYR A 62 -12.06 -24.74 -0.02
N GLU A 63 -12.51 -25.34 -1.11
CA GLU A 63 -11.99 -25.09 -2.46
C GLU A 63 -12.43 -23.73 -2.98
N LEU A 64 -13.68 -23.36 -2.73
CA LEU A 64 -14.17 -22.02 -3.06
C LEU A 64 -13.48 -20.92 -2.25
N THR A 65 -13.23 -21.18 -0.96
CA THR A 65 -12.49 -20.22 -0.11
C THR A 65 -11.05 -20.09 -0.58
N LEU A 66 -10.41 -21.20 -0.94
CA LEU A 66 -9.05 -21.21 -1.48
C LEU A 66 -8.96 -20.42 -2.78
N GLU A 67 -9.87 -20.64 -3.73
CA GLU A 67 -9.88 -19.93 -5.00
C GLU A 67 -10.12 -18.41 -4.82
N LEU A 68 -10.99 -18.02 -3.89
CA LEU A 68 -11.24 -16.62 -3.54
C LEU A 68 -10.01 -15.95 -2.91
N VAL A 69 -9.31 -16.67 -2.04
CA VAL A 69 -8.06 -16.21 -1.44
C VAL A 69 -6.97 -16.06 -2.50
N GLU A 70 -6.76 -17.07 -3.35
CA GLU A 70 -5.66 -17.09 -4.30
C GLU A 70 -5.86 -16.13 -5.48
N SER A 71 -7.08 -16.08 -6.02
CA SER A 71 -7.37 -15.30 -7.23
C SER A 71 -7.74 -13.85 -6.92
N TRP A 72 -8.40 -13.61 -5.77
CA TRP A 72 -8.98 -12.30 -5.44
C TRP A 72 -8.43 -11.70 -4.15
N ASN A 73 -7.56 -12.40 -3.42
CA ASN A 73 -6.96 -11.94 -2.17
C ASN A 73 -8.00 -11.56 -1.10
N ILE A 74 -9.14 -12.27 -1.12
CA ILE A 74 -10.23 -12.06 -0.17
C ILE A 74 -9.97 -12.93 1.05
N GLU A 75 -9.89 -12.31 2.23
CA GLU A 75 -9.66 -13.02 3.48
C GLU A 75 -10.83 -13.97 3.81
N PRO A 76 -10.56 -15.19 4.32
CA PRO A 76 -11.58 -16.13 4.77
C PRO A 76 -12.52 -15.51 5.82
N GLU A 77 -11.99 -14.61 6.66
CA GLU A 77 -12.75 -13.91 7.69
C GLU A 77 -13.87 -13.04 7.09
N VAL A 78 -13.62 -12.39 5.95
CA VAL A 78 -14.60 -11.55 5.24
C VAL A 78 -15.73 -12.41 4.65
N LEU A 79 -15.41 -13.64 4.25
CA LEU A 79 -16.37 -14.63 3.76
C LEU A 79 -17.16 -15.27 4.92
N SER A 80 -16.54 -15.37 6.10
CA SER A 80 -17.19 -15.80 7.32
C SER A 80 -18.01 -14.64 7.90
N SER A 81 -19.26 -14.50 7.47
CA SER A 81 -20.17 -13.61 8.19
C SER A 81 -20.48 -14.20 9.57
N VAL A 82 -19.58 -14.05 10.55
CA VAL A 82 -20.03 -14.12 11.93
C VAL A 82 -20.92 -12.90 12.11
N PRO A 83 -22.21 -13.08 12.41
CA PRO A 83 -23.13 -11.96 12.50
C PRO A 83 -22.61 -11.02 13.60
N ILE A 84 -22.06 -9.88 13.22
CA ILE A 84 -21.87 -8.77 14.14
C ILE A 84 -23.29 -8.29 14.42
N PRO A 85 -23.84 -8.48 15.63
CA PRO A 85 -25.17 -8.00 15.92
C PRO A 85 -25.16 -6.49 15.72
N ASN A 86 -26.04 -6.01 14.83
CA ASN A 86 -26.31 -4.59 14.67
C ASN A 86 -26.53 -3.97 16.04
N HIS A 87 -25.99 -2.77 16.22
CA HIS A 87 -26.03 -1.96 17.44
C HIS A 87 -27.31 -2.23 18.27
N PRO A 88 -27.21 -2.55 19.57
CA PRO A 88 -28.36 -2.89 20.38
C PRO A 88 -29.18 -1.63 20.67
N THR A 89 -30.18 -1.34 19.84
CA THR A 89 -31.17 -0.30 20.16
C THR A 89 -32.39 -0.85 20.90
N ASP A 90 -32.52 -2.16 21.08
CA ASP A 90 -33.65 -2.74 21.83
C ASP A 90 -33.22 -3.57 23.05
N THR A 91 -33.75 -3.16 24.20
CA THR A 91 -33.50 -3.57 25.58
C THR A 91 -34.19 -4.88 25.96
N GLN A 92 -34.00 -5.95 25.17
CA GLN A 92 -34.42 -7.29 25.58
C GLN A 92 -33.24 -8.11 26.13
N GLN A 93 -33.39 -8.67 27.34
CA GLN A 93 -32.36 -9.46 28.02
C GLN A 93 -31.90 -10.68 27.18
N SER A 94 -32.79 -11.28 26.39
CA SER A 94 -32.47 -12.35 25.43
C SER A 94 -31.46 -11.91 24.37
N HIS A 95 -31.52 -10.67 23.91
CA HIS A 95 -30.56 -10.11 22.95
C HIS A 95 -29.19 -9.84 23.58
N ARG A 96 -29.11 -9.63 24.90
CA ARG A 96 -27.84 -9.41 25.60
C ARG A 96 -27.03 -10.69 25.76
N GLU A 97 -27.66 -11.78 26.18
CA GLU A 97 -26.98 -13.07 26.37
C GLU A 97 -26.53 -13.66 25.02
N THR A 98 -27.34 -13.52 23.98
CA THR A 98 -27.01 -13.95 22.63
C THR A 98 -25.89 -13.11 22.02
N ASN A 99 -25.88 -11.79 22.25
CA ASN A 99 -24.78 -10.92 21.84
C ASN A 99 -23.48 -11.23 22.61
N LEU A 100 -23.56 -11.47 23.92
CA LEU A 100 -22.40 -11.88 24.72
C LEU A 100 -21.82 -13.20 24.20
N LYS A 101 -22.66 -14.19 23.90
CA LYS A 101 -22.23 -15.46 23.31
C LYS A 101 -21.60 -15.25 21.93
N ALA A 102 -22.19 -14.41 21.07
CA ALA A 102 -21.61 -14.09 19.76
C ALA A 102 -20.24 -13.41 19.89
N LEU A 103 -20.05 -12.52 20.87
CA LEU A 103 -18.76 -11.90 21.16
C LEU A 103 -17.73 -12.92 21.67
N GLN A 104 -18.14 -13.86 22.53
CA GLN A 104 -17.26 -14.96 22.97
C GLN A 104 -16.89 -15.91 21.82
N ASP A 105 -17.82 -16.19 20.93
CA ASP A 105 -17.58 -17.02 19.75
C ASP A 105 -16.61 -16.29 18.78
N MET A 106 -16.73 -14.96 18.65
CA MET A 106 -15.78 -14.11 17.91
C MET A 106 -14.38 -14.11 18.53
N ASP A 107 -14.29 -13.92 19.85
CA ASP A 107 -13.02 -13.92 20.60
C ASP A 107 -12.26 -15.24 20.39
N ARG A 108 -12.97 -16.37 20.50
CA ARG A 108 -12.41 -17.70 20.20
C ARG A 108 -11.99 -17.86 18.75
N LEU A 109 -12.75 -17.34 17.78
CA LEU A 109 -12.38 -17.41 16.37
C LEU A 109 -11.09 -16.62 16.11
N LEU A 110 -10.96 -15.44 16.72
CA LEU A 110 -9.77 -14.60 16.61
C LEU A 110 -8.55 -15.25 17.27
N ASP A 111 -8.71 -15.85 18.45
CA ASP A 111 -7.63 -16.62 19.11
C ASP A 111 -7.15 -17.78 18.24
N LEU A 112 -8.08 -18.55 17.65
CA LEU A 112 -7.75 -19.66 16.76
C LEU A 112 -7.13 -19.18 15.45
N SER A 113 -7.59 -18.05 14.90
CA SER A 113 -7.03 -17.47 13.67
C SER A 113 -5.64 -16.89 13.93
N SER A 114 -5.40 -16.26 15.08
CA SER A 114 -4.07 -15.80 15.48
C SER A 114 -3.09 -16.95 15.71
N ALA A 115 -3.57 -18.12 16.17
CA ALA A 115 -2.72 -19.30 16.29
C ALA A 115 -2.20 -19.83 14.94
N VAL A 116 -2.86 -19.47 13.82
CA VAL A 116 -2.41 -19.81 12.46
C VAL A 116 -1.08 -19.15 12.12
N ASP A 117 -0.83 -17.94 12.63
CA ASP A 117 0.40 -17.18 12.41
C ASP A 117 1.66 -17.88 12.95
N MET A 118 1.49 -18.89 13.83
CA MET A 118 2.60 -19.67 14.38
C MET A 118 3.20 -20.67 13.38
N TYR A 119 2.41 -21.11 12.40
CA TYR A 119 2.82 -22.16 11.44
C TYR A 119 2.60 -21.79 9.97
N CYS A 120 1.84 -20.74 9.69
CA CYS A 120 1.76 -20.12 8.36
C CYS A 120 2.62 -18.85 8.31
N ARG A 121 2.98 -18.40 7.11
CA ARG A 121 3.67 -17.12 6.95
C ARG A 121 2.82 -15.94 7.43
N VAL A 122 3.46 -14.97 8.07
CA VAL A 122 2.83 -13.69 8.45
C VAL A 122 2.33 -12.98 7.19
N ASP A 123 1.18 -12.31 7.30
CA ASP A 123 0.44 -11.68 6.19
C ASP A 123 -0.26 -12.68 5.24
N VAL A 124 -0.31 -13.99 5.53
CA VAL A 124 -1.19 -14.95 4.83
C VAL A 124 -2.59 -14.90 5.48
N PRO A 125 -3.69 -14.83 4.71
CA PRO A 125 -3.78 -15.01 3.26
C PRO A 125 -3.62 -13.74 2.41
N THR A 126 -3.63 -12.55 3.01
CA THR A 126 -3.74 -11.25 2.33
C THR A 126 -2.52 -10.84 1.50
N ARG A 127 -1.39 -11.56 1.62
CA ARG A 127 -0.14 -11.45 0.84
C ARG A 127 0.24 -10.01 0.49
N SER A 128 0.13 -9.11 1.46
CA SER A 128 0.26 -7.65 1.23
C SER A 128 1.66 -7.24 0.73
N LYS A 129 2.65 -8.12 0.94
CA LYS A 129 4.04 -7.94 0.53
C LYS A 129 4.51 -9.14 -0.29
N THR A 130 5.10 -8.84 -1.43
CA THR A 130 5.77 -9.87 -2.25
C THR A 130 7.09 -10.25 -1.59
N THR A 131 7.29 -11.55 -1.38
CA THR A 131 8.52 -12.06 -0.76
C THR A 131 9.64 -12.07 -1.78
N MET A 132 10.76 -11.43 -1.45
CA MET A 132 11.95 -11.41 -2.31
C MET A 132 12.81 -12.66 -2.07
N ASP A 133 13.43 -13.16 -3.13
CA ASP A 133 14.38 -14.26 -3.09
C ASP A 133 15.82 -13.71 -3.03
N PRO A 134 16.47 -13.67 -1.85
CA PRO A 134 17.83 -13.18 -1.73
C PRO A 134 18.87 -14.20 -2.22
N THR A 135 18.46 -15.42 -2.59
CA THR A 135 19.38 -16.47 -3.03
C THR A 135 19.73 -16.37 -4.50
N GLN A 136 19.00 -15.55 -5.28
CA GLN A 136 19.31 -15.31 -6.68
C GLN A 136 20.66 -14.59 -6.83
N PRO A 137 21.51 -15.01 -7.77
CA PRO A 137 22.78 -14.35 -8.01
C PRO A 137 22.56 -12.93 -8.51
N PRO A 138 23.49 -11.99 -8.21
CA PRO A 138 23.39 -10.64 -8.72
C PRO A 138 23.40 -10.63 -10.26
N LEU A 139 22.57 -9.77 -10.88
CA LEU A 139 22.52 -9.69 -12.34
C LEU A 139 23.90 -9.35 -12.92
N PRO A 140 24.31 -10.04 -14.01
CA PRO A 140 25.57 -9.75 -14.67
C PRO A 140 25.54 -8.35 -15.30
N GLU A 141 26.69 -7.68 -15.34
CA GLU A 141 26.80 -6.29 -15.80
C GLU A 141 26.31 -6.11 -17.25
N LYS A 142 26.50 -7.13 -18.11
CA LYS A 142 25.96 -7.17 -19.48
C LYS A 142 24.44 -7.18 -19.55
N ALA A 143 23.76 -7.73 -18.55
CA ALA A 143 22.30 -7.71 -18.48
C ALA A 143 21.79 -6.38 -17.89
N ARG A 144 22.58 -5.76 -17.01
CA ARG A 144 22.24 -4.45 -16.40
C ARG A 144 22.17 -3.33 -17.44
N THR A 145 22.96 -3.40 -18.51
CA THR A 145 22.92 -2.41 -19.61
C THR A 145 21.63 -2.45 -20.45
N ASN A 146 20.76 -3.46 -20.27
CA ASN A 146 19.47 -3.52 -20.95
C ASN A 146 18.37 -2.72 -20.22
N TYR A 147 18.64 -2.21 -19.02
CA TYR A 147 17.70 -1.43 -18.22
C TYR A 147 17.89 0.07 -18.44
N ILE A 148 16.90 0.87 -18.03
CA ILE A 148 16.87 2.32 -18.26
C ILE A 148 18.04 3.00 -17.52
N ASP A 149 18.87 3.73 -18.28
CA ASP A 149 19.92 4.57 -17.73
C ASP A 149 19.34 5.78 -16.98
N GLY A 150 19.86 6.09 -15.78
CA GLY A 150 19.49 7.27 -14.99
C GLY A 150 18.82 6.99 -13.65
N TYR A 151 18.48 5.73 -13.35
CA TYR A 151 17.98 5.31 -12.03
C TYR A 151 18.86 4.23 -11.40
N SER A 152 18.90 4.17 -10.07
CA SER A 152 19.57 3.09 -9.35
C SER A 152 18.83 1.77 -9.60
N PHE A 153 19.50 0.83 -10.26
CA PHE A 153 18.96 -0.53 -10.46
C PHE A 153 18.84 -1.25 -9.10
N LEU A 154 17.62 -1.67 -8.77
CA LEU A 154 17.32 -2.49 -7.60
C LEU A 154 16.87 -3.88 -8.08
N GLN A 155 17.68 -4.90 -7.82
CA GLN A 155 17.30 -6.29 -8.05
C GLN A 155 16.34 -6.73 -6.94
N ALA A 156 15.11 -7.05 -7.34
CA ALA A 156 14.03 -7.45 -6.44
C ALA A 156 13.34 -8.69 -7.02
N ASP A 157 14.09 -9.80 -7.06
CA ASP A 157 13.57 -11.06 -7.59
C ASP A 157 12.53 -11.62 -6.63
N THR A 158 11.38 -12.00 -7.18
CA THR A 158 10.26 -12.54 -6.39
C THR A 158 10.47 -14.02 -6.12
N MET A 159 10.33 -14.45 -4.87
CA MET A 159 10.29 -15.85 -4.50
C MET A 159 8.97 -16.46 -4.96
N THR A 160 9.03 -17.46 -5.85
CA THR A 160 7.86 -18.22 -6.32
C THR A 160 7.53 -19.34 -5.34
N ASP A 161 6.35 -19.28 -4.74
CA ASP A 161 5.78 -20.40 -3.99
C ASP A 161 4.89 -21.23 -4.91
N PHE A 162 5.30 -22.45 -5.22
CA PHE A 162 4.58 -23.36 -6.12
C PHE A 162 3.53 -24.21 -5.40
N THR A 163 3.70 -24.43 -4.09
CA THR A 163 2.81 -25.31 -3.33
C THR A 163 1.69 -24.54 -2.69
N ASN A 164 1.93 -23.26 -2.38
CA ASN A 164 1.01 -22.42 -1.65
C ASN A 164 0.51 -23.08 -0.35
N LEU A 165 1.41 -23.83 0.31
CA LEU A 165 1.05 -24.65 1.46
C LEU A 165 0.53 -23.80 2.62
N ASP A 166 1.08 -22.60 2.80
CA ASP A 166 0.68 -21.70 3.86
C ASP A 166 -0.77 -21.20 3.69
N THR A 167 -1.21 -20.88 2.47
CA THR A 167 -2.61 -20.48 2.25
C THR A 167 -3.54 -21.67 2.44
N GLN A 168 -3.16 -22.85 1.94
CA GLN A 168 -3.95 -24.07 2.11
C GLN A 168 -4.14 -24.41 3.59
N LEU A 169 -3.06 -24.28 4.38
CA LEU A 169 -3.09 -24.52 5.82
C LEU A 169 -3.88 -23.41 6.55
N ALA A 170 -3.73 -22.15 6.16
CA ALA A 170 -4.50 -21.06 6.75
C ALA A 170 -6.01 -21.18 6.48
N VAL A 171 -6.40 -21.49 5.25
CA VAL A 171 -7.81 -21.67 4.85
C VAL A 171 -8.41 -22.88 5.56
N SER A 172 -7.71 -24.02 5.59
CA SER A 172 -8.19 -25.22 6.27
C SER A 172 -8.35 -25.01 7.78
N SER A 173 -7.37 -24.37 8.43
CA SER A 173 -7.43 -24.05 9.86
C SER A 173 -8.56 -23.08 10.18
N HIS A 174 -8.75 -22.03 9.37
CA HIS A 174 -9.85 -21.08 9.55
C HIS A 174 -11.21 -21.78 9.43
N LEU A 175 -11.39 -22.65 8.43
CA LEU A 175 -12.62 -23.40 8.25
C LEU A 175 -12.86 -24.41 9.39
N ALA A 176 -11.82 -25.09 9.88
CA ALA A 176 -11.92 -25.99 11.02
C ALA A 176 -12.32 -25.23 12.29
N ALA A 177 -11.67 -24.09 12.58
CA ALA A 177 -11.99 -23.21 13.70
C ALA A 177 -13.46 -22.75 13.62
N ARG A 178 -13.89 -22.24 12.47
CA ARG A 178 -15.27 -21.82 12.23
C ARG A 178 -16.27 -22.97 12.45
N ARG A 179 -16.01 -24.16 11.89
CA ARG A 179 -16.89 -25.33 12.05
C ARG A 179 -16.99 -25.77 13.50
N SER A 180 -15.89 -25.73 14.25
CA SER A 180 -15.89 -26.04 15.69
C SER A 180 -16.78 -25.07 16.49
N ILE A 181 -16.73 -23.78 16.15
CA ILE A 181 -17.52 -22.75 16.81
C ILE A 181 -18.99 -22.93 16.48
N VAL A 182 -19.32 -23.13 15.20
CA VAL A 182 -20.69 -23.42 14.74
C VAL A 182 -21.26 -24.66 15.42
N ALA A 183 -20.47 -25.73 15.56
CA ALA A 183 -20.89 -26.95 16.26
C ALA A 183 -21.11 -26.73 17.77
N SER A 184 -20.34 -25.84 18.39
CA SER A 184 -20.47 -25.50 19.82
C SER A 184 -21.53 -24.42 20.12
N SER A 185 -21.94 -23.66 19.10
CA SER A 185 -22.91 -22.58 19.24
C SER A 185 -24.33 -23.15 19.18
N SER A 186 -25.16 -22.73 20.13
CA SER A 186 -26.58 -23.09 20.21
C SER A 186 -27.48 -22.12 19.42
N LEU A 187 -26.86 -21.13 18.79
CA LEU A 187 -27.53 -20.14 17.97
C LEU A 187 -27.70 -20.71 16.56
N PRO A 188 -28.79 -20.36 15.85
CA PRO A 188 -28.85 -20.63 14.42
C PRO A 188 -27.74 -19.82 13.77
N ALA A 189 -26.59 -20.46 13.52
CA ALA A 189 -25.57 -19.91 12.67
C ALA A 189 -26.30 -19.51 11.38
N ARG A 190 -26.27 -18.21 11.06
CA ARG A 190 -26.73 -17.75 9.75
C ARG A 190 -25.98 -18.64 8.76
N ALA A 191 -26.74 -19.36 7.93
CA ALA A 191 -26.16 -20.21 6.91
C ALA A 191 -25.01 -19.42 6.26
N PRO A 192 -23.83 -20.05 6.01
CA PRO A 192 -22.73 -19.40 5.29
C PRO A 192 -23.35 -18.53 4.22
N THR A 193 -22.90 -17.28 4.04
CA THR A 193 -23.29 -16.49 2.86
C THR A 193 -23.18 -17.43 1.69
N ALA A 194 -24.33 -17.92 1.21
CA ALA A 194 -24.33 -19.19 0.50
C ALA A 194 -23.44 -18.97 -0.71
N PHE A 195 -22.46 -19.86 -0.89
CA PHE A 195 -21.52 -19.85 -1.99
C PHE A 195 -22.31 -20.09 -3.28
N ASP A 196 -23.09 -19.09 -3.65
CA ASP A 196 -24.07 -19.09 -4.72
C ASP A 196 -23.51 -18.29 -5.87
N GLU A 197 -23.85 -18.70 -7.09
CA GLU A 197 -23.48 -18.01 -8.33
C GLU A 197 -23.83 -16.51 -8.29
N CYS A 198 -24.86 -16.11 -7.54
CA CYS A 198 -25.29 -14.72 -7.41
C CYS A 198 -24.55 -13.92 -6.32
N ASN A 199 -24.01 -14.57 -5.29
CA ASN A 199 -23.42 -13.90 -4.13
C ASN A 199 -21.92 -13.69 -4.32
N ILE A 200 -21.21 -14.68 -4.86
CA ILE A 200 -19.76 -14.63 -5.07
C ILE A 200 -19.33 -13.42 -5.92
N PRO A 201 -19.96 -13.15 -7.08
CA PRO A 201 -19.59 -11.98 -7.88
C PRO A 201 -19.85 -10.67 -7.13
N LYS A 202 -20.90 -10.60 -6.32
CA LYS A 202 -21.19 -9.41 -5.51
C LYS A 202 -20.09 -9.20 -4.46
N THR A 203 -19.70 -10.26 -3.74
CA THR A 203 -18.64 -10.22 -2.74
C THR A 203 -17.32 -9.75 -3.35
N ILE A 204 -16.93 -10.32 -4.49
CA ILE A 204 -15.73 -9.91 -5.22
C ILE A 204 -15.80 -8.43 -5.62
N LEU A 205 -16.91 -7.99 -6.23
CA LEU A 205 -17.09 -6.60 -6.62
C LEU A 205 -17.06 -5.64 -5.42
N THR A 206 -17.68 -6.02 -4.30
CA THR A 206 -17.63 -5.21 -3.08
C THR A 206 -16.22 -5.13 -2.50
N HIS A 207 -15.46 -6.22 -2.55
CA HIS A 207 -14.07 -6.24 -2.09
C HIS A 207 -13.15 -5.39 -2.99
N ILE A 208 -13.34 -5.46 -4.31
CA ILE A 208 -12.62 -4.60 -5.26
C ILE A 208 -12.97 -3.13 -5.02
N ALA A 209 -14.25 -2.82 -4.78
CA ALA A 209 -14.67 -1.46 -4.51
C ALA A 209 -14.10 -0.91 -3.18
N SER A 210 -14.07 -1.73 -2.13
CA SER A 210 -13.53 -1.32 -0.82
C SER A 210 -12.00 -1.21 -0.82
N SER A 211 -11.28 -2.17 -1.42
CA SER A 211 -9.82 -2.12 -1.55
C SER A 211 -9.34 -0.93 -2.38
N ARG A 212 -10.14 -0.47 -3.35
CA ARG A 212 -9.85 0.72 -4.17
C ARG A 212 -10.26 2.04 -3.55
N GLN A 213 -10.77 2.07 -2.31
CA GLN A 213 -11.01 3.34 -1.60
C GLN A 213 -9.68 3.98 -1.18
N ALA A 214 -8.95 4.51 -2.16
CA ALA A 214 -7.99 5.55 -1.92
C ALA A 214 -8.75 6.70 -1.26
N ARG A 215 -8.33 7.12 -0.06
CA ARG A 215 -8.88 8.30 0.60
C ARG A 215 -8.83 9.46 -0.42
N SER A 216 -10.00 9.89 -0.90
CA SER A 216 -10.07 10.95 -1.89
C SER A 216 -9.54 12.23 -1.23
N LEU A 217 -8.33 12.65 -1.59
CA LEU A 217 -7.77 13.90 -1.11
C LEU A 217 -8.59 15.06 -1.69
N SER A 218 -8.90 16.01 -0.83
CA SER A 218 -9.69 17.19 -1.17
C SER A 218 -8.85 18.45 -1.02
N ARG A 219 -9.36 19.59 -1.50
CA ARG A 219 -8.68 20.89 -1.31
C ARG A 219 -8.47 21.23 0.17
N ASN A 220 -9.35 20.75 1.06
CA ASN A 220 -9.23 20.93 2.50
C ASN A 220 -8.00 20.23 3.08
N ASP A 221 -7.55 19.11 2.50
CA ASP A 221 -6.34 18.43 2.97
C ASP A 221 -5.06 19.21 2.61
N PHE A 222 -5.16 20.20 1.72
CA PHE A 222 -4.06 21.02 1.19
C PHE A 222 -4.12 22.48 1.65
N PHE A 223 -4.94 22.82 2.65
CA PHE A 223 -5.08 24.20 3.16
C PHE A 223 -3.75 24.84 3.60
N VAL A 224 -2.75 24.04 3.96
CA VAL A 224 -1.43 24.53 4.36
C VAL A 224 -0.75 25.36 3.26
N PHE A 225 -1.07 25.10 2.00
CA PHE A 225 -0.49 25.83 0.86
C PHE A 225 -1.12 27.22 0.65
N ASP A 226 -2.19 27.55 1.37
CA ASP A 226 -2.89 28.83 1.23
C ASP A 226 -2.02 30.00 1.69
N ALA A 227 -1.09 29.76 2.62
CA ALA A 227 -0.06 30.72 3.02
C ALA A 227 0.88 31.14 1.86
N LEU A 228 0.95 30.35 0.78
CA LEU A 228 1.69 30.68 -0.44
C LEU A 228 0.83 31.34 -1.51
N ALA A 229 -0.50 31.37 -1.31
CA ALA A 229 -1.43 32.04 -2.20
C ALA A 229 -1.46 33.55 -1.97
N GLU A 230 -1.19 34.00 -0.75
CA GLU A 230 -1.11 35.42 -0.40
C GLU A 230 0.16 36.07 -0.99
N PRO A 231 0.04 37.20 -1.72
CA PRO A 231 1.20 37.91 -2.22
C PRO A 231 2.02 38.49 -1.05
N PRO A 232 3.36 38.44 -1.11
CA PRO A 232 4.21 39.03 -0.08
C PRO A 232 3.90 40.53 0.06
N THR A 233 3.69 40.98 1.29
CA THR A 233 3.22 42.33 1.65
C THR A 233 4.05 43.47 1.03
N ALA A 234 5.27 43.17 0.59
CA ALA A 234 6.21 44.11 -0.05
C ALA A 234 5.86 44.49 -1.51
N THR A 235 4.92 43.82 -2.20
CA THR A 235 4.56 44.13 -3.60
C THR A 235 3.32 45.03 -3.74
N LEU A 236 2.68 45.42 -2.63
CA LEU A 236 1.43 46.20 -2.65
C LEU A 236 1.61 47.71 -2.93
N THR A 237 2.84 48.20 -3.08
CA THR A 237 3.12 49.64 -3.27
C THR A 237 3.31 50.09 -4.71
N SER A 238 3.11 49.22 -5.71
CA SER A 238 3.23 49.65 -7.11
C SER A 238 2.24 48.90 -8.03
N VAL A 239 1.16 49.59 -8.41
CA VAL A 239 0.34 49.37 -9.63
C VAL A 239 -0.76 48.28 -9.64
N ALA A 240 -1.34 47.84 -8.52
CA ALA A 240 -2.53 46.95 -8.58
C ALA A 240 -3.83 47.69 -8.22
N SER A 241 -4.32 48.52 -9.14
CA SER A 241 -5.70 49.01 -9.11
C SER A 241 -6.63 47.85 -9.49
N ALA A 242 -7.45 47.37 -8.54
CA ALA A 242 -8.67 46.59 -8.76
C ALA A 242 -8.61 45.31 -9.64
N GLY A 243 -7.52 44.54 -9.60
CA GLY A 243 -7.45 43.21 -10.23
C GLY A 243 -7.28 42.10 -9.19
N MET A 244 -8.19 41.12 -9.15
CA MET A 244 -7.95 39.86 -8.42
C MET A 244 -6.70 39.20 -8.98
N THR A 245 -5.64 39.12 -8.19
CA THR A 245 -4.41 38.42 -8.57
C THR A 245 -4.64 36.92 -8.42
N ALA A 246 -4.93 36.23 -9.53
CA ALA A 246 -5.14 34.79 -9.52
C ALA A 246 -3.84 34.07 -9.14
N SER A 247 -3.81 33.46 -7.95
CA SER A 247 -2.68 32.65 -7.50
C SER A 247 -2.69 31.28 -8.18
N SER A 248 -1.51 30.74 -8.51
CA SER A 248 -1.40 29.35 -8.98
C SER A 248 -1.87 28.34 -7.93
N PHE A 249 -1.85 28.71 -6.64
CA PHE A 249 -2.34 27.90 -5.52
C PHE A 249 -3.88 27.91 -5.35
N ASP A 250 -4.57 28.85 -6.01
CA ASP A 250 -6.04 28.98 -5.99
C ASP A 250 -6.71 28.35 -7.22
N ARG A 251 -5.92 27.65 -8.06
CA ARG A 251 -6.42 26.94 -9.24
C ARG A 251 -6.99 25.57 -8.87
N THR A 252 -7.29 24.76 -9.90
CA THR A 252 -7.82 23.40 -9.72
C THR A 252 -6.94 22.59 -8.77
N PHE A 253 -7.60 21.84 -7.87
CA PHE A 253 -6.93 21.00 -6.87
C PHE A 253 -5.86 20.08 -7.49
N ARG A 254 -6.13 19.59 -8.70
CA ARG A 254 -5.19 18.78 -9.49
C ARG A 254 -3.85 19.47 -9.72
N LEU A 255 -3.85 20.74 -10.14
CA LEU A 255 -2.61 21.51 -10.37
C LEU A 255 -1.84 21.71 -9.06
N LEU A 256 -2.55 21.95 -7.97
CA LEU A 256 -1.93 22.07 -6.66
C LEU A 256 -1.28 20.76 -6.22
N ALA A 257 -2.00 19.64 -6.33
CA ALA A 257 -1.57 18.35 -5.83
C ALA A 257 -0.46 17.70 -6.68
N GLU A 258 -0.59 17.77 -8.01
CA GLU A 258 0.31 17.12 -8.98
C GLU A 258 1.52 17.99 -9.32
N GLU A 259 1.34 19.31 -9.50
CA GLU A 259 2.43 20.18 -9.97
C GLU A 259 3.11 20.92 -8.82
N LEU A 260 2.37 21.68 -8.02
CA LEU A 260 2.98 22.63 -7.06
C LEU A 260 3.47 21.96 -5.77
N ALA A 261 2.62 21.13 -5.17
CA ALA A 261 2.88 20.54 -3.86
C ALA A 261 4.15 19.68 -3.82
N PRO A 262 4.53 18.90 -4.86
CA PRO A 262 5.79 18.16 -4.87
C PRO A 262 7.04 19.05 -4.78
N TYR A 263 7.07 20.20 -5.46
CA TYR A 263 8.21 21.13 -5.37
C TYR A 263 8.28 21.77 -3.99
N VAL A 264 7.14 22.21 -3.46
CA VAL A 264 7.09 22.83 -2.13
C VAL A 264 7.50 21.82 -1.05
N ARG A 265 7.08 20.55 -1.16
CA ARG A 265 7.53 19.46 -0.29
C ARG A 265 9.03 19.20 -0.41
N SER A 266 9.58 19.18 -1.62
CA SER A 266 11.03 18.97 -1.84
C SER A 266 11.88 20.04 -1.17
N ILE A 267 11.42 21.28 -1.19
CA ILE A 267 12.09 22.40 -0.54
C ILE A 267 11.90 22.31 0.99
N ALA A 268 10.68 22.02 1.45
CA ALA A 268 10.36 21.89 2.87
C ALA A 268 11.14 20.75 3.53
N SER A 269 11.28 19.60 2.88
CA SER A 269 12.05 18.46 3.37
C SER A 269 13.53 18.78 3.49
N HIS A 270 14.09 19.48 2.49
CA HIS A 270 15.46 19.95 2.53
C HIS A 270 15.71 20.93 3.70
N ASP A 271 14.83 21.93 3.87
CA ASP A 271 14.93 22.90 4.97
C ASP A 271 14.77 22.23 6.35
N LEU A 272 13.87 21.26 6.48
CA LEU A 272 13.70 20.47 7.71
C LEU A 272 14.93 19.61 8.01
N ARG A 273 15.54 18.99 7.00
CA ARG A 273 16.78 18.21 7.15
C ARG A 273 17.91 19.08 7.65
N LEU A 274 18.12 20.25 7.06
CA LEU A 274 19.13 21.22 7.52
C LEU A 274 18.86 21.70 8.94
N GLU A 275 17.60 21.92 9.33
CA GLU A 275 17.25 22.29 10.70
C GLU A 275 17.55 21.16 11.70
N ASN A 276 17.23 19.92 11.34
CA ASN A 276 17.52 18.74 12.16
C ASN A 276 19.04 18.50 12.32
N GLU A 277 19.81 18.64 11.23
CA GLU A 277 21.28 18.58 11.28
C GLU A 277 21.85 19.68 12.19
N ARG A 278 21.30 20.90 12.14
CA ARG A 278 21.70 22.00 13.04
C ARG A 278 21.43 21.69 14.50
N ILE A 279 20.27 21.09 14.82
CA ILE A 279 19.93 20.67 16.19
C ILE A 279 20.88 19.56 16.64
N ARG A 280 21.18 18.60 15.78
CA ARG A 280 22.10 17.49 16.08
C ARG A 280 23.51 18.00 16.37
N ILE A 281 24.06 18.87 15.51
CA ILE A 281 25.41 19.43 15.68
C ILE A 281 25.46 20.36 16.91
N SER A 282 24.44 21.20 17.12
CA SER A 282 24.41 22.09 18.29
C SER A 282 24.27 21.31 19.61
N SER A 283 23.54 20.19 19.60
CA SER A 283 23.44 19.27 20.74
C SER A 283 24.78 18.60 21.04
N MET A 284 25.52 18.11 20.03
CA MET A 284 26.84 17.49 20.21
C MET A 284 27.89 18.47 20.73
N LEU A 285 27.88 19.72 20.22
CA LEU A 285 28.82 20.77 20.66
C LEU A 285 28.49 21.34 22.05
N SER A 286 27.30 21.03 22.59
CA SER A 286 26.84 21.45 23.92
C SER A 286 27.05 20.37 24.98
N ALA A 287 28.10 19.55 24.85
CA ALA A 287 28.53 18.62 25.90
C ALA A 287 29.05 19.40 27.12
N GLY A 288 28.15 19.82 28.02
CA GLY A 288 28.50 20.34 29.35
C GLY A 288 27.91 21.69 29.77
N GLY A 289 26.98 22.28 29.02
CA GLY A 289 26.41 23.59 29.37
C GLY A 289 24.91 23.73 29.10
N LYS A 290 24.21 24.54 29.92
CA LYS A 290 22.78 24.90 29.77
C LYS A 290 22.50 25.35 28.32
N PRO A 291 21.33 25.01 27.74
CA PRO A 291 21.03 25.29 26.33
C PRO A 291 21.01 26.80 26.08
N LYS A 292 22.11 27.32 25.55
CA LYS A 292 22.24 28.73 25.17
C LYS A 292 21.57 28.90 23.82
N ARG A 293 20.52 29.74 23.76
CA ARG A 293 19.76 30.08 22.54
C ARG A 293 20.71 30.26 21.34
N GLN A 294 20.60 29.35 20.38
CA GLN A 294 21.44 29.33 19.18
C GLN A 294 21.25 30.63 18.39
N ARG A 295 22.36 31.31 18.05
CA ARG A 295 22.32 32.57 17.28
C ARG A 295 21.95 32.26 15.83
N THR A 296 20.91 32.93 15.32
CA THR A 296 20.39 32.78 13.94
C THR A 296 21.12 33.66 12.91
N THR A 297 22.39 34.01 13.14
CA THR A 297 23.15 34.88 12.24
C THR A 297 23.75 34.09 11.09
N ARG A 298 23.95 34.74 9.92
CA ARG A 298 24.55 34.11 8.72
C ARG A 298 25.92 33.49 9.00
N ALA A 299 26.74 34.16 9.82
CA ALA A 299 28.04 33.65 10.24
C ALA A 299 27.93 32.39 11.11
N ALA A 300 26.94 32.32 12.01
CA ALA A 300 26.70 31.14 12.83
C ALA A 300 26.18 29.94 12.00
N ARG A 301 25.38 30.20 10.96
CA ARG A 301 24.89 29.14 10.06
C ARG A 301 25.99 28.57 9.17
N SER A 302 26.80 29.43 8.53
CA SER A 302 27.91 28.99 7.68
C SER A 302 29.01 28.25 8.47
N ALA A 303 29.22 28.60 9.75
CA ALA A 303 30.19 27.91 10.61
C ALA A 303 29.76 26.49 11.03
N LEU A 304 28.45 26.23 11.11
CA LEU A 304 27.91 24.91 11.48
C LEU A 304 27.76 23.98 10.25
N GLU A 305 27.51 24.55 9.07
CA GLU A 305 27.19 23.81 7.83
C GLU A 305 28.44 23.55 6.95
N GLY A 306 29.59 24.16 7.26
CA GLY A 306 30.86 23.91 6.57
C GLY A 306 30.99 24.52 5.16
N GLY A 307 30.06 25.38 4.74
CA GLY A 307 30.01 25.98 3.40
C GLY A 307 30.55 27.41 3.29
N ARG A 308 30.92 27.83 2.07
CA ARG A 308 31.24 29.24 1.76
C ARG A 308 30.05 30.15 2.05
N ARG A 309 30.30 31.29 2.69
CA ARG A 309 29.29 32.29 3.13
C ARG A 309 28.36 32.78 2.01
N GLU A 310 28.84 32.72 0.78
CA GLU A 310 28.12 33.12 -0.44
C GLU A 310 26.96 32.17 -0.75
N ASN A 311 27.18 30.86 -0.57
CA ASN A 311 26.20 29.82 -0.90
C ASN A 311 25.20 29.57 0.23
N THR A 312 25.54 29.91 1.47
CA THR A 312 24.63 29.75 2.61
C THR A 312 23.59 30.88 2.64
N ARG A 313 22.34 30.55 2.31
CA ARG A 313 21.21 31.50 2.30
C ARG A 313 20.94 32.02 3.72
N ARG A 314 20.68 33.32 3.83
CA ARG A 314 20.46 34.04 5.11
C ARG A 314 19.12 33.70 5.77
N GLU A 315 18.12 33.26 5.00
CA GLU A 315 16.73 33.07 5.45
C GLU A 315 16.19 31.74 4.93
N ARG A 316 15.13 31.22 5.56
CA ARG A 316 14.41 30.01 5.11
C ARG A 316 13.86 30.25 3.70
N TRP A 317 13.63 29.17 2.95
CA TRP A 317 13.08 29.33 1.60
C TRP A 317 11.67 29.90 1.62
N PHE A 318 10.84 29.39 2.54
CA PHE A 318 9.50 29.88 2.83
C PHE A 318 9.47 30.72 4.11
N ASP A 319 8.51 31.64 4.17
CA ASP A 319 8.27 32.44 5.37
C ASP A 319 7.74 31.58 6.52
N LYS A 320 7.83 32.10 7.75
CA LYS A 320 7.36 31.42 8.97
C LYS A 320 5.85 31.16 9.00
N SER A 321 5.09 31.84 8.14
CA SER A 321 3.66 31.58 7.95
C SER A 321 3.40 30.17 7.42
N LEU A 322 4.34 29.58 6.66
CA LEU A 322 4.21 28.23 6.15
C LEU A 322 4.71 27.19 7.16
N ASN A 323 3.82 26.31 7.60
CA ASN A 323 4.19 25.17 8.43
C ASN A 323 4.77 24.02 7.57
N LEU A 324 6.09 23.94 7.53
CA LEU A 324 6.82 22.93 6.75
C LEU A 324 6.45 21.49 7.14
N VAL A 325 6.18 21.22 8.42
CA VAL A 325 5.80 19.87 8.88
C VAL A 325 4.40 19.49 8.38
N SER A 326 3.47 20.45 8.39
CA SER A 326 2.13 20.24 7.83
C SER A 326 2.16 20.07 6.31
N VAL A 327 3.05 20.77 5.60
CA VAL A 327 3.28 20.58 4.16
C VAL A 327 3.69 19.12 3.87
N MET A 328 4.59 18.55 4.67
CA MET A 328 5.02 17.16 4.49
C MET A 328 3.89 16.15 4.74
N ARG A 329 2.90 16.49 5.59
CA ARG A 329 1.74 15.63 5.88
C ARG A 329 0.69 15.58 4.78
N THR A 330 0.78 16.44 3.77
CA THR A 330 -0.12 16.42 2.59
C THR A 330 0.18 15.27 1.62
N ALA A 331 1.18 14.46 1.94
CA ALA A 331 1.68 13.32 1.17
C ALA A 331 1.93 12.12 2.10
N GLY A 332 2.16 10.93 1.52
CA GLY A 332 2.60 9.75 2.27
C GLY A 332 3.92 10.01 2.99
N ARG A 333 4.14 9.32 4.13
CA ARG A 333 5.32 9.50 5.00
C ARG A 333 6.66 9.35 4.25
N GLU A 334 6.70 8.46 3.27
CA GLU A 334 7.89 8.15 2.47
C GLU A 334 8.11 9.11 1.28
N TRP A 335 7.18 10.05 1.05
CA TRP A 335 7.22 10.91 -0.13
C TRP A 335 7.52 12.36 0.22
N ALA A 336 8.76 12.77 -0.02
CA ALA A 336 9.26 14.12 0.25
C ALA A 336 9.19 15.09 -0.94
N GLY A 337 8.57 14.71 -2.07
CA GLY A 337 8.47 15.54 -3.27
C GLY A 337 9.20 14.96 -4.48
N LEU A 338 10.00 15.77 -5.18
CA LEU A 338 10.73 15.39 -6.42
C LEU A 338 11.88 14.38 -6.23
N GLY A 339 11.95 13.70 -5.10
CA GLY A 339 12.92 12.65 -4.79
C GLY A 339 12.47 11.83 -3.59
N SER A 340 12.88 10.56 -3.52
CA SER A 340 12.71 9.75 -2.32
C SER A 340 13.65 10.28 -1.24
N VAL A 341 13.17 10.27 0.01
CA VAL A 341 14.11 10.34 1.14
C VAL A 341 14.96 9.06 1.03
N PRO A 342 16.30 9.13 0.99
CA PRO A 342 17.09 7.93 1.19
C PRO A 342 16.81 7.44 2.62
N THR A 343 15.97 6.43 2.73
CA THR A 343 15.85 5.61 3.93
C THR A 343 17.18 4.89 4.12
N GLY A 344 18.11 5.52 4.83
CA GLY A 344 19.40 4.89 5.14
C GLY A 344 20.58 5.85 5.27
N GLU A 345 20.55 6.74 6.25
CA GLU A 345 21.77 7.16 6.96
C GLU A 345 21.44 7.32 8.46
N GLU A 346 20.84 6.29 9.06
CA GLU A 346 21.18 5.96 10.45
C GLU A 346 22.62 5.43 10.43
N ARG A 347 23.59 6.35 10.43
CA ARG A 347 24.94 6.03 10.86
C ARG A 347 24.84 5.74 12.35
N ASP A 348 24.77 4.45 12.64
CA ASP A 348 24.91 3.84 13.95
C ASP A 348 26.12 4.48 14.65
N ALA A 349 25.83 5.31 15.64
CA ALA A 349 26.84 5.92 16.50
C ALA A 349 27.06 4.99 17.68
N THR A 350 27.58 3.80 17.40
CA THR A 350 28.01 2.86 18.45
C THR A 350 29.24 2.10 17.98
N GLU A 351 30.41 2.73 18.09
CA GLU A 351 31.64 2.00 18.40
C GLU A 351 32.69 2.95 18.99
N THR A 352 32.70 2.98 20.31
CA THR A 352 33.78 3.50 21.14
C THR A 352 34.99 2.56 21.03
N GLY A 353 36.00 2.93 20.24
CA GLY A 353 37.31 2.29 20.21
C GLY A 353 38.40 3.27 20.66
N SER A 354 38.65 3.29 21.96
CA SER A 354 39.75 4.04 22.59
C SER A 354 41.11 3.45 22.21
N THR A 355 41.91 4.15 21.41
CA THR A 355 43.37 3.98 21.38
C THR A 355 44.04 5.27 21.85
N ARG A 356 44.32 5.32 23.16
CA ARG A 356 45.29 6.24 23.75
C ARG A 356 46.68 5.89 23.21
N SER A 357 47.21 6.72 22.32
CA SER A 357 48.65 6.84 22.09
C SER A 357 49.27 7.49 23.32
N ARG A 358 50.11 6.73 24.03
CA ARG A 358 50.92 7.21 25.14
C ARG A 358 52.36 7.19 24.66
N ASP A 359 52.91 8.38 24.49
CA ASP A 359 54.34 8.59 24.27
C ASP A 359 55.15 8.02 25.43
N GLY A 360 56.30 7.44 25.10
CA GLY A 360 57.30 6.91 26.02
C GLY A 360 58.58 6.58 25.27
N GLU A 361 59.47 7.56 25.20
CA GLU A 361 60.86 7.46 24.76
C GLU A 361 61.64 6.37 25.52
N GLY A 362 62.62 5.74 24.86
CA GLY A 362 63.62 4.89 25.52
C GLY A 362 64.44 4.06 24.53
N GLY A 363 65.62 4.55 24.15
CA GLY A 363 66.46 4.01 23.08
C GLY A 363 67.14 2.64 23.32
N GLY A 364 67.82 2.16 22.28
CA GLY A 364 68.96 1.24 22.45
C GLY A 364 69.05 0.07 21.47
N SER A 365 69.85 0.26 20.41
CA SER A 365 70.79 -0.67 19.77
C SER A 365 70.35 -2.06 19.23
N ASP A 366 70.72 -2.24 17.96
CA ASP A 366 71.43 -3.36 17.35
C ASP A 366 70.70 -4.53 16.65
N ALA A 367 71.27 -4.80 15.46
CA ALA A 367 71.48 -6.08 14.79
C ALA A 367 70.31 -6.71 14.02
N GLU A 368 70.22 -6.32 12.74
CA GLU A 368 70.44 -7.21 11.60
C GLU A 368 70.80 -8.69 11.96
N MET A 369 69.87 -9.62 11.74
CA MET A 369 70.21 -10.89 11.07
C MET A 369 68.96 -11.61 10.56
N ALA A 370 69.13 -12.14 9.35
CA ALA A 370 68.20 -12.94 8.58
C ALA A 370 67.80 -14.24 9.28
N LEU A 371 66.54 -14.66 9.08
CA LEU A 371 66.16 -15.86 8.31
C LEU A 371 64.65 -15.87 8.04
#